data_AF-A0A961Y957-F1
#
_entry.id   AF-A0A961Y957-F1
#
_cell.length_a   1.000
_cell.length_b   1.000
_cell.length_c   1.000
_cell.angle_alpha   90.00
_cell.angle_beta   90.00
_cell.angle_gamma   90.00
#
_symmetry.space_group_name_H-M   'P 1'
#
loop_
_entity.id
_entity.type
_entity.pdbx_description
1 polymer ?
#
loop_
_entity_poly.entity_id
_entity_poly.type
_entity_poly.pdbx_seq_one_letter_code
_entity_poly.pdbx_strand_id
1 'polypeptide(L)' 'KELGNQGIAASDIPVVAFSVGEEELAGLDTGPLVGHLAAWNYFQSVDDPANKEFIAAWKAKMGEKRVTNDPM' A
#
# COMPACT_ATOMS: atom_id res chain seq x y z
N LYS A 1 3.97 -12.89 -2.16
CA LYS A 1 3.61 -13.83 -3.24
C LYS A 1 3.98 -15.28 -2.88
N GLU A 2 5.23 -15.57 -2.50
CA GLU A 2 5.68 -16.94 -2.21
C GLU A 2 4.88 -17.70 -1.13
N LEU A 3 4.47 -17.03 -0.04
CA LEU A 3 3.65 -17.66 1.01
C LEU A 3 2.24 -17.98 0.52
N GLY A 4 1.59 -17.05 -0.18
CA GLY A 4 0.27 -17.28 -0.79
C GLY A 4 0.30 -18.41 -1.84
N ASN A 5 1.38 -18.52 -2.61
CA ASN A 5 1.57 -19.64 -3.55
C ASN A 5 1.69 -21.01 -2.85
N GLN A 6 2.12 -21.02 -1.59
CA GLN A 6 2.22 -22.22 -0.74
C GLN A 6 0.94 -22.47 0.08
N GLY A 7 -0.12 -21.68 -0.15
CA GLY A 7 -1.39 -21.79 0.56
C GLY A 7 -1.35 -21.29 2.01
N ILE A 8 -0.29 -20.56 2.39
CA ILE A 8 -0.15 -19.99 3.73
C ILE A 8 -0.86 -18.64 3.75
N ALA A 9 -1.87 -18.50 4.62
CA ALA A 9 -2.62 -17.28 4.77
C ALA A 9 -2.03 -16.36 5.86
N ALA A 10 -2.42 -15.08 5.85
CA ALA A 10 -2.05 -14.13 6.88
C ALA A 10 -2.53 -14.53 8.29
N SER A 11 -3.61 -15.32 8.39
CA SER A 11 -4.09 -15.90 9.64
C SER A 11 -3.20 -17.02 10.20
N ASP A 12 -2.45 -17.70 9.34
CA ASP A 12 -1.54 -18.77 9.74
C ASP A 12 -0.21 -18.18 10.21
N ILE A 13 0.37 -17.31 9.37
CA ILE A 13 1.64 -16.63 9.63
C ILE A 13 1.51 -15.16 9.20
N PRO A 14 1.29 -14.22 10.14
CA PRO A 14 1.25 -12.81 9.80
C PRO A 14 2.66 -12.34 9.41
N VAL A 15 2.74 -11.60 8.30
CA VAL A 15 3.97 -10.99 7.81
C VAL A 15 3.83 -9.49 7.88
N VAL A 16 4.91 -8.83 8.29
CA VAL A 16 5.03 -7.36 8.31
C VAL A 16 6.06 -6.94 7.27
N ALA A 17 5.66 -6.08 6.33
CA ALA A 17 6.56 -5.47 5.37
C ALA A 17 6.93 -4.04 5.77
N PHE A 18 8.23 -3.71 5.64
CA PHE A 18 8.79 -2.38 5.93
C PHE A 18 9.31 -1.66 4.67
N SER A 19 9.17 -2.26 3.49
CA SER A 19 9.78 -1.76 2.25
C SER A 19 8.87 -1.84 1.02
N VAL A 20 7.60 -2.18 1.20
CA VAL A 20 6.64 -2.27 0.08
C VAL A 20 5.82 -0.99 0.04
N GLY A 21 5.94 -0.24 -1.06
CA GLY A 21 5.18 0.99 -1.28
C GLY A 21 3.87 0.78 -2.05
N GLU A 22 2.91 1.69 -1.93
CA GLU A 22 1.63 1.57 -2.64
C GLU A 22 1.76 1.57 -4.17
N GLU A 23 2.76 2.25 -4.74
CA GLU A 23 3.00 2.25 -6.19
C GLU A 23 3.43 0.87 -6.69
N GLU A 24 4.20 0.12 -5.90
CA GLU A 24 4.64 -1.25 -6.25
C GLU A 24 3.46 -2.23 -6.24
N LEU A 25 2.45 -1.97 -5.39
CA LEU A 25 1.22 -2.77 -5.31
C LEU A 25 0.27 -2.52 -6.48
N ALA A 26 0.32 -1.34 -7.12
CA ALA A 26 -0.59 -0.97 -8.20
C ALA A 26 -0.47 -1.89 -9.44
N GLY A 27 0.67 -2.57 -9.61
CA GLY A 27 0.93 -3.51 -10.70
C GLY A 27 0.78 -5.00 -10.34
N LEU A 28 0.38 -5.32 -9.11
CA LEU A 28 0.35 -6.68 -8.59
C LEU A 28 -1.08 -7.17 -8.30
N ASP A 29 -1.29 -8.48 -8.38
CA ASP A 29 -2.47 -9.10 -7.75
C ASP A 29 -2.30 -9.02 -6.23
N THR A 30 -3.07 -8.12 -5.61
CA THR A 30 -3.04 -7.84 -4.18
C THR A 30 -4.00 -8.71 -3.37
N GLY A 31 -4.82 -9.55 -4.02
CA GLY A 31 -5.74 -10.47 -3.35
C GLY A 31 -5.05 -11.35 -2.29
N PRO A 32 -3.90 -11.99 -2.61
CA PRO A 32 -3.13 -12.77 -1.64
C PRO A 32 -2.47 -11.96 -0.53
N LEU A 33 -2.52 -10.63 -0.55
CA LEU A 33 -1.89 -9.77 0.47
C LEU A 33 -2.85 -9.32 1.57
N VAL A 34 -4.15 -9.58 1.42
CA VAL A 34 -5.16 -9.20 2.42
C VAL A 34 -4.86 -9.84 3.77
N GLY A 35 -4.83 -9.03 4.82
CA GLY A 35 -4.56 -9.45 6.20
C GLY A 35 -3.08 -9.41 6.61
N HIS A 36 -2.15 -9.24 5.68
CA HIS A 36 -0.76 -8.92 6.02
C HIS A 36 -0.63 -7.46 6.45
N LEU A 37 0.42 -7.17 7.22
CA LEU A 37 0.64 -5.84 7.79
C LEU A 37 1.75 -5.11 7.02
N ALA A 38 1.62 -3.80 6.91
CA ALA A 38 2.67 -2.91 6.43
C ALA A 38 2.94 -1.83 7.48
N ALA A 39 4.19 -1.44 7.64
CA ALA A 39 4.60 -0.38 8.56
C ALA A 39 5.50 0.62 7.85
N TRP A 40 5.07 1.88 7.82
CA TRP A 40 5.73 3.03 7.18
C TRP A 40 5.38 4.33 7.92
N ASN A 41 6.12 5.41 7.66
CA ASN A 41 5.85 6.72 8.28
C ASN A 41 4.63 7.43 7.65
N TYR A 42 4.29 7.07 6.41
CA TYR A 42 3.17 7.62 5.68
C TYR A 42 2.46 6.53 4.86
N PHE A 43 1.13 6.60 4.86
CA PHE A 43 0.27 5.86 3.95
C PHE A 43 -0.74 6.83 3.35
N GLN A 44 -1.01 6.70 2.04
CA GLN A 44 -2.00 7.53 1.36
C GLN A 44 -3.41 7.36 1.94
N SER A 45 -3.68 6.23 2.59
CA SER A 45 -4.96 5.93 3.24
C SER A 45 -5.18 6.61 4.59
N VAL A 46 -4.19 7.35 5.12
CA VAL A 46 -4.33 8.07 6.41
C VAL A 46 -5.49 9.06 6.33
N ASP A 47 -6.44 8.95 7.27
CA ASP A 47 -7.60 9.85 7.33
C ASP A 47 -7.24 11.15 8.06
N ASP A 48 -6.64 12.09 7.32
CA ASP A 48 -6.27 13.40 7.82
C ASP A 48 -6.63 14.50 6.78
N PRO A 49 -7.12 15.68 7.20
CA PRO A 49 -7.47 16.76 6.28
C PRO A 49 -6.30 17.25 5.42
N ALA A 50 -5.09 17.37 5.98
CA ALA A 50 -3.91 17.80 5.23
C ALA A 50 -3.50 16.73 4.22
N ASN A 51 -3.64 15.45 4.58
CA ASN A 51 -3.42 14.35 3.64
C ASN A 51 -4.41 14.39 2.46
N LYS A 52 -5.70 14.65 2.72
CA LYS A 52 -6.72 14.78 1.66
C LYS A 52 -6.38 15.90 0.68
N GLU A 53 -5.96 17.06 1.18
CA GLU A 53 -5.52 18.19 0.36
C GLU A 53 -4.29 17.84 -0.49
N PHE A 54 -3.29 17.22 0.13
CA PHE A 54 -2.08 16.74 -0.54
C PHE A 54 -2.40 15.75 -1.67
N ILE A 55 -3.27 14.76 -1.41
CA ILE A 55 -3.67 13.76 -2.41
C ILE A 55 -4.41 14.40 -3.58
N ALA A 56 -5.27 15.40 -3.31
CA ALA A 56 -5.98 16.12 -4.37
C ALA A 56 -4.99 16.87 -5.28
N ALA A 57 -4.02 17.58 -4.71
CA ALA A 57 -2.98 18.27 -5.47
C ALA A 57 -2.08 17.29 -6.25
N TRP A 58 -1.70 16.17 -5.64
CA TRP A 58 -0.94 15.10 -6.28
C TRP A 58 -1.66 14.53 -7.50
N LYS A 59 -2.94 14.16 -7.34
CA LYS A 59 -3.76 13.59 -8.44
C LYS A 59 -3.99 14.59 -9.56
N ALA A 60 -4.18 15.87 -9.25
CA ALA A 60 -4.28 16.92 -10.26
C ALA A 60 -3.00 17.03 -11.13
N LYS A 61 -1.83 16.77 -10.54
CA LYS A 61 -0.53 16.83 -11.23
C LYS A 61 -0.15 15.53 -11.95
N MET A 62 -0.40 14.39 -11.32
CA MET A 62 0.14 13.10 -11.74
C MET A 62 -0.92 12.20 -12.41
N GLY A 63 -2.19 12.49 -12.20
CA GLY A 63 -3.34 11.75 -12.73
C GLY A 63 -4.11 10.99 -11.64
N GLU A 64 -5.43 10.89 -11.81
CA GLU A 64 -6.38 10.35 -10.82
C GLU A 64 -6.10 8.91 -10.33
N LYS A 65 -5.46 8.10 -11.18
CA LYS A 65 -5.14 6.70 -10.88
C LYS A 65 -3.79 6.52 -10.17
N ARG A 66 -3.01 7.59 -10.00
CA ARG A 66 -1.69 7.52 -9.36
C ARG A 66 -1.84 7.51 -7.84
N VAL A 67 -1.01 6.70 -7.22
CA VAL A 67 -0.80 6.64 -5.76
C VAL A 67 0.56 7.24 -5.41
N THR A 68 0.80 7.48 -4.13
CA THR A 68 2.08 8.01 -3.60
C THR A 68 2.38 7.37 -2.26
N ASN A 69 3.67 7.24 -1.93
CA ASN A 69 4.21 6.50 -0.80
C ASN A 69 5.32 7.31 -0.09
N ASP A 70 5.72 6.89 1.11
CA ASP A 70 6.74 7.56 1.95
C ASP A 70 8.15 7.73 1.32
N PRO A 71 8.72 6.79 0.54
CA PRO A 71 10.09 6.94 -0.01
C PRO A 71 10.15 7.88 -1.23
N MET A 72 9.22 8.84 -1.35
CA MET A 72 9.13 9.80 -2.45
C MET A 72 9.94 11.06 -2.19
#